data_AF-A0A7Y7CC86-F1
#
_entry.id   AF-A0A7Y7CC86-F1
#
_cell.length_a   1.000
_cell.length_b   1.000
_cell.length_c   1.000
_cell.angle_alpha   90.00
_cell.angle_beta   90.00
_cell.angle_gamma   90.00
#
_symmetry.space_group_name_H-M   'P 1'
#
loop_
_entity.id
_entity.type
_entity.pdbx_description
1 polymer ?
#
loop_
_entity_poly.entity_id
_entity_poly.type
_entity_poly.pdbx_seq_one_letter_code
_entity_poly.pdbx_strand_id
1 'polypeptide(L)'
;MTNAPLKALVMLLFFSATAPAGSFAQDTARVPSPASPALRIQVPDVLLVDQHGKQVRLGSDLVRGQTVVINFIFTRCKTICSPMTATLARVSKELGPDSPVRFISITLDVANDTPERLARFAEPFAPGPRWSFLTGEPARVKEALVALGGYAPDKEAHRPLVLVGNATADMWLRVDGLGSASSILEAIREVRAASAPPVELDTATPSALDAAAARYFTNTELVDQHGKTHRFYEDLIRGRTVLINFAFTACKGVCSPMTKHLAEVQKKLGGRVGRDITMITLSVDPANDTPETLARFTKKFGVGPGWYFLTGAPENISLVLKKLGGFTNDPNTHGSTLLIGDTTTGMWVKAPAMSETDNLVYAVEHLDAPR
;
A
#
# COMPACT_ATOMS: atom_id res chain seq x y z
N MET A 1 -63.92 -25.38 -53.06
CA MET A 1 -64.00 -24.15 -52.27
C MET A 1 -63.67 -24.49 -50.83
N THR A 2 -62.66 -23.79 -50.28
CA THR A 2 -62.35 -23.52 -48.86
C THR A 2 -61.95 -24.65 -47.87
N ASN A 3 -60.63 -24.72 -47.65
CA ASN A 3 -59.85 -24.71 -46.39
C ASN A 3 -60.26 -25.50 -45.13
N ALA A 4 -59.32 -26.33 -44.64
CA ALA A 4 -58.94 -26.42 -43.23
C ALA A 4 -57.44 -26.81 -43.09
N PRO A 5 -56.66 -26.25 -42.14
CA PRO A 5 -55.20 -26.36 -42.15
C PRO A 5 -54.65 -27.48 -41.24
N LEU A 6 -53.58 -28.12 -41.72
CA LEU A 6 -52.75 -29.07 -40.98
C LEU A 6 -51.79 -28.28 -40.07
N LYS A 7 -52.00 -28.27 -38.75
CA LYS A 7 -51.01 -27.76 -37.78
C LYS A 7 -50.02 -28.86 -37.45
N ALA A 8 -48.78 -28.73 -37.92
CA ALA A 8 -47.67 -29.58 -37.53
C ALA A 8 -47.21 -29.23 -36.10
N LEU A 9 -47.10 -30.27 -35.27
CA LEU A 9 -46.59 -30.23 -33.89
C LEU A 9 -45.05 -30.19 -33.95
N VAL A 10 -44.43 -29.06 -33.62
CA VAL A 10 -42.97 -28.97 -33.41
C VAL A 10 -42.67 -29.28 -31.95
N MET A 11 -42.07 -30.44 -31.71
CA MET A 11 -41.58 -30.88 -30.41
C MET A 11 -40.24 -30.16 -30.11
N LEU A 12 -40.26 -29.14 -29.25
CA LEU A 12 -39.03 -28.52 -28.74
C LEU A 12 -38.39 -29.46 -27.70
N LEU A 13 -37.23 -30.02 -28.04
CA LEU A 13 -36.34 -30.68 -27.09
C LEU A 13 -35.59 -29.61 -26.28
N PHE A 14 -35.94 -29.45 -25.01
CA PHE A 14 -35.16 -28.69 -24.04
C PHE A 14 -33.92 -29.49 -23.64
N PHE A 15 -32.75 -29.13 -24.15
CA PHE A 15 -31.48 -29.52 -23.56
C PHE A 15 -31.14 -28.52 -22.43
N SER A 16 -31.47 -28.87 -21.19
CA SER A 16 -30.87 -28.24 -20.01
C SER A 16 -29.43 -28.72 -19.89
N ALA A 17 -28.49 -27.91 -20.37
CA ALA A 17 -27.07 -28.09 -20.07
C ALA A 17 -26.79 -27.53 -18.66
N THR A 18 -26.88 -28.39 -17.64
CA THR A 18 -26.30 -28.11 -16.32
C THR A 18 -24.79 -28.25 -16.42
N ALA A 19 -24.08 -27.13 -16.55
CA ALA A 19 -22.63 -27.09 -16.36
C ALA A 19 -22.29 -27.28 -14.87
N PRO A 20 -21.26 -28.06 -14.51
CA PRO A 20 -20.84 -28.19 -13.13
C PRO A 20 -20.18 -26.87 -12.69
N ALA A 21 -20.58 -26.36 -11.53
CA ALA A 21 -19.95 -25.23 -10.88
C ALA A 21 -18.52 -25.63 -10.44
N GLY A 22 -17.54 -25.41 -11.31
CA GLY A 22 -16.14 -25.43 -10.96
C GLY A 22 -15.84 -24.25 -10.04
N SER A 23 -15.44 -24.56 -8.80
CA SER A 23 -14.95 -23.59 -7.83
C SER A 23 -13.77 -22.81 -8.42
N PHE A 24 -13.97 -21.53 -8.72
CA PHE A 24 -12.89 -20.59 -9.05
C PHE A 24 -12.09 -20.33 -7.78
N ALA A 25 -11.07 -21.15 -7.53
CA ALA A 25 -9.98 -20.76 -6.65
C ALA A 25 -9.26 -19.58 -7.30
N GLN A 26 -9.42 -18.39 -6.72
CA GLN A 26 -8.72 -17.18 -7.12
C GLN A 26 -7.23 -17.35 -6.81
N ASP A 27 -6.47 -17.83 -7.78
CA ASP A 27 -5.02 -17.91 -7.67
C ASP A 27 -4.44 -16.50 -7.92
N THR A 28 -4.35 -15.74 -6.82
CA THR A 28 -3.86 -14.36 -6.81
C THR A 28 -2.33 -14.35 -6.92
N ALA A 29 -1.81 -14.56 -8.13
CA ALA A 29 -0.42 -14.23 -8.44
C ALA A 29 -0.20 -12.73 -8.18
N ARG A 30 0.50 -12.42 -7.08
CA ARG A 30 0.66 -11.08 -6.51
C ARG A 30 2.01 -10.51 -6.92
N VAL A 31 2.02 -9.41 -7.68
CA VAL A 31 3.23 -8.61 -7.92
C VAL A 31 3.55 -7.83 -6.63
N PRO A 32 4.78 -7.88 -6.08
CA PRO A 32 5.12 -7.21 -4.83
C PRO A 32 4.99 -5.68 -4.93
N SER A 33 4.23 -5.08 -4.00
CA SER A 33 4.25 -3.63 -3.78
C SER A 33 5.54 -3.29 -3.02
N PRO A 34 6.34 -2.34 -3.50
CA PRO A 34 7.61 -2.02 -2.87
C PRO A 34 7.46 -1.08 -1.68
N ALA A 35 8.29 -1.42 -0.69
CA ALA A 35 8.49 -0.78 0.58
C ALA A 35 8.71 0.74 0.49
N SER A 36 7.97 1.52 1.29
CA SER A 36 8.44 2.84 1.73
C SER A 36 9.87 2.71 2.30
N PRO A 37 10.75 3.73 2.24
CA PRO A 37 12.14 3.59 2.68
C PRO A 37 12.18 2.97 4.08
N ALA A 38 12.65 1.72 4.15
CA ALA A 38 12.59 0.91 5.35
C ALA A 38 13.37 1.63 6.45
N LEU A 39 12.70 1.93 7.56
CA LEU A 39 13.38 2.45 8.72
C LEU A 39 14.25 1.31 9.26
N ARG A 40 15.58 1.45 9.25
CA ARG A 40 16.44 0.45 9.90
C ARG A 40 16.28 0.56 11.41
N ILE A 41 15.45 -0.29 11.99
CA ILE A 41 15.26 -0.42 13.44
C ILE A 41 16.03 -1.65 13.90
N GLN A 42 17.05 -1.43 14.74
CA GLN A 42 17.63 -2.51 15.54
C GLN A 42 16.82 -2.64 16.82
N VAL A 43 16.03 -3.71 16.92
CA VAL A 43 15.19 -3.96 18.09
C VAL A 43 16.04 -4.54 19.21
N PRO A 44 16.15 -3.85 20.37
CA PRO A 44 16.98 -4.32 21.46
C PRO A 44 16.34 -5.51 22.17
N ASP A 45 17.15 -6.45 22.63
CA ASP A 45 16.69 -7.65 23.34
C ASP A 45 16.54 -7.43 24.86
N VAL A 46 15.86 -6.33 25.19
CA VAL A 46 15.64 -5.90 26.58
C VAL A 46 14.55 -6.73 27.27
N LEU A 47 14.76 -6.95 28.57
CA LEU A 47 13.78 -7.63 29.43
C LEU A 47 12.73 -6.62 29.90
N LEU A 48 11.47 -6.91 29.60
CA LEU A 48 10.29 -6.14 29.97
C LEU A 48 9.30 -7.04 30.73
N VAL A 49 8.24 -6.45 31.26
CA VAL A 49 7.17 -7.13 31.99
C VAL A 49 5.84 -6.86 31.29
N ASP A 50 5.09 -7.92 30.99
CA ASP A 50 3.77 -7.81 30.38
C ASP A 50 2.66 -7.49 31.41
N GLN A 51 1.43 -7.30 30.93
CA GLN A 51 0.26 -7.00 31.76
C GLN A 51 -0.12 -8.11 32.75
N HIS A 52 0.42 -9.31 32.59
CA HIS A 52 0.20 -10.45 33.48
C HIS A 52 1.35 -10.64 34.47
N GLY A 53 2.32 -9.71 34.50
CA GLY A 53 3.50 -9.80 35.34
C GLY A 53 4.58 -10.74 34.81
N LYS A 54 4.43 -11.27 33.58
CA LYS A 54 5.41 -12.18 32.99
C LYS A 54 6.58 -11.39 32.40
N GLN A 55 7.80 -11.84 32.69
CA GLN A 55 8.99 -11.30 32.03
C GLN A 55 9.09 -11.79 30.59
N VAL A 56 9.33 -10.86 29.67
CA VAL A 56 9.44 -11.12 28.23
C VAL A 56 10.60 -10.33 27.64
N ARG A 57 11.33 -10.92 26.70
CA ARG A 57 12.36 -10.22 25.93
C ARG A 57 11.77 -9.63 24.65
N LEU A 58 11.95 -8.33 24.46
CA LEU A 58 11.35 -7.61 23.33
C LEU A 58 11.81 -8.19 21.98
N GLY A 59 13.12 -8.37 21.81
CA GLY A 59 13.70 -8.87 20.57
C GLY A 59 13.40 -10.34 20.33
N SER A 60 13.85 -11.22 21.21
CA SER A 60 13.82 -12.67 21.02
C SER A 60 12.43 -13.27 21.13
N ASP A 61 11.60 -12.80 22.07
CA ASP A 61 10.34 -13.46 22.40
C ASP A 61 9.15 -12.86 21.62
N LEU A 62 9.19 -11.55 21.36
CA LEU A 62 8.06 -10.85 20.74
C LEU A 62 8.28 -10.50 19.27
N VAL A 63 9.50 -10.14 18.87
CA VAL A 63 9.74 -9.53 17.55
C VAL A 63 10.41 -10.48 16.55
N ARG A 64 11.35 -11.32 16.98
CA ARG A 64 12.12 -12.20 16.09
C ARG A 64 11.19 -13.11 15.27
N GLY A 65 11.32 -13.05 13.94
CA GLY A 65 10.51 -13.87 13.02
C GLY A 65 9.02 -13.51 12.98
N GLN A 66 8.57 -12.47 13.68
CA GLN A 66 7.16 -12.08 13.73
C GLN A 66 6.94 -10.78 12.97
N THR A 67 5.77 -10.67 12.32
CA THR A 67 5.24 -9.35 11.96
C THR A 67 4.58 -8.75 13.20
N VAL A 68 5.07 -7.58 13.61
CA VAL A 68 4.61 -6.88 14.80
C VAL A 68 3.94 -5.56 14.45
N VAL A 69 2.91 -5.21 15.23
CA VAL A 69 2.29 -3.89 15.26
C VAL A 69 2.53 -3.30 16.64
N ILE A 70 3.26 -2.18 16.70
CA ILE A 70 3.68 -1.55 17.95
C ILE A 70 3.05 -0.17 18.07
N ASN A 71 2.43 0.13 19.20
CA ASN A 71 2.05 1.50 19.57
C ASN A 71 2.62 1.87 20.95
N PHE A 72 2.64 3.16 21.22
CA PHE A 72 3.13 3.72 22.49
C PHE A 72 1.96 4.38 23.21
N ILE A 73 1.75 4.00 24.47
CA ILE A 73 0.58 4.41 25.25
C ILE A 73 0.98 4.78 26.67
N PHE A 74 0.08 5.39 27.43
CA PHE A 74 0.16 5.35 28.89
C PHE A 74 -1.24 5.40 29.48
N THR A 75 -1.46 4.69 30.60
CA THR A 75 -2.82 4.38 31.07
C THR A 75 -3.61 5.60 31.54
N ARG A 76 -2.93 6.71 31.82
CA ARG A 76 -3.53 7.97 32.28
C ARG A 76 -3.83 8.96 31.15
N CYS A 77 -3.49 8.64 29.90
CA CYS A 77 -3.82 9.48 28.77
C CYS A 77 -5.34 9.54 28.58
N LYS A 78 -5.91 10.74 28.56
CA LYS A 78 -7.36 10.96 28.42
C LYS A 78 -7.79 11.33 26.99
N THR A 79 -6.86 11.31 26.03
CA THR A 79 -7.08 11.80 24.67
C THR A 79 -6.95 10.67 23.66
N ILE A 80 -5.77 10.48 23.08
CA ILE A 80 -5.55 9.69 21.87
C ILE A 80 -5.27 8.20 22.13
N CYS A 81 -4.78 7.81 23.31
CA CYS A 81 -4.39 6.42 23.54
C CYS A 81 -5.57 5.44 23.45
N SER A 82 -6.74 5.79 23.98
CA SER A 82 -7.94 4.94 23.89
C SER A 82 -8.46 4.75 22.46
N PRO A 83 -8.69 5.81 21.64
CA PRO A 83 -9.12 5.62 20.26
C PRO A 83 -8.06 4.90 19.40
N MET A 84 -6.76 5.17 19.60
CA MET A 84 -5.69 4.43 18.91
C MET A 84 -5.73 2.94 19.26
N THR A 85 -5.87 2.60 20.53
CA THR A 85 -5.94 1.20 20.99
C THR A 85 -7.21 0.52 20.48
N ALA A 86 -8.34 1.23 20.39
CA ALA A 86 -9.57 0.71 19.77
C ALA A 86 -9.37 0.39 18.27
N THR A 87 -8.63 1.24 17.54
CA THR A 87 -8.27 0.97 16.14
C THR A 87 -7.44 -0.31 16.02
N LEU A 88 -6.44 -0.51 16.87
CA LEU A 88 -5.64 -1.75 16.90
C LEU A 88 -6.49 -2.98 17.25
N ALA A 89 -7.45 -2.85 18.17
CA ALA A 89 -8.39 -3.93 18.49
C ALA A 89 -9.26 -4.30 17.28
N ARG A 90 -9.73 -3.30 16.51
CA ARG A 90 -10.43 -3.54 15.25
C ARG A 90 -9.54 -4.26 14.23
N VAL A 91 -8.29 -3.82 14.06
CA VAL A 91 -7.32 -4.49 13.17
C VAL A 91 -7.09 -5.94 13.61
N SER A 92 -6.87 -6.18 14.91
CA SER A 92 -6.69 -7.54 15.44
C SER A 92 -7.92 -8.42 15.18
N LYS A 93 -9.13 -7.87 15.32
CA LYS A 93 -10.39 -8.59 15.04
C LYS A 93 -10.53 -8.92 13.54
N GLU A 94 -10.21 -7.97 12.66
CA GLU A 94 -10.28 -8.16 11.21
C GLU A 94 -9.24 -9.16 10.69
N LEU A 95 -8.08 -9.28 11.34
CA LEU A 95 -7.08 -10.30 11.03
C LEU A 95 -7.50 -11.72 11.44
N GLY A 96 -8.41 -11.84 12.41
CA GLY A 96 -8.88 -13.12 12.94
C GLY A 96 -7.91 -13.79 13.93
N PRO A 97 -8.40 -14.80 14.68
CA PRO A 97 -7.67 -15.44 15.78
C PRO A 97 -6.44 -16.23 15.32
N ASP A 98 -6.43 -16.73 14.08
CA ASP A 98 -5.34 -17.53 13.51
C ASP A 98 -4.19 -16.69 12.93
N SER A 99 -4.34 -15.36 12.94
CA SER A 99 -3.32 -14.47 12.39
C SER A 99 -2.00 -14.61 13.15
N PRO A 100 -0.86 -14.74 12.43
CA PRO A 100 0.45 -14.79 13.07
C PRO A 100 0.94 -13.41 13.57
N VAL A 101 0.22 -12.32 13.25
CA VAL A 101 0.61 -10.96 13.62
C VAL A 101 0.53 -10.76 15.13
N ARG A 102 1.56 -10.12 15.69
CA ARG A 102 1.65 -9.80 17.12
C ARG A 102 1.46 -8.32 17.36
N PHE A 103 0.70 -7.96 18.38
CA PHE A 103 0.50 -6.58 18.81
C PHE A 103 1.30 -6.31 20.09
N ILE A 104 1.91 -5.13 20.16
CA ILE A 104 2.75 -4.72 21.29
C ILE A 104 2.41 -3.28 21.65
N SER A 105 2.05 -3.03 22.90
CA SER A 105 1.78 -1.68 23.40
C SER A 105 2.79 -1.38 24.51
N ILE A 106 3.66 -0.39 24.31
CA ILE A 106 4.72 -0.06 25.29
C ILE A 106 4.36 1.22 26.03
N THR A 107 4.48 1.21 27.37
CA THR A 107 4.19 2.41 28.17
C THR A 107 5.23 3.53 27.98
N LEU A 108 4.76 4.77 27.90
CA LEU A 108 5.55 6.00 28.03
C LEU A 108 5.66 6.50 29.48
N ASP A 109 4.91 5.89 30.41
CA ASP A 109 4.78 6.31 31.80
C ASP A 109 5.13 5.17 32.77
N VAL A 110 6.31 4.59 32.58
CA VAL A 110 6.84 3.45 33.37
C VAL A 110 6.81 3.68 34.88
N ALA A 111 6.90 4.94 35.34
CA ALA A 111 6.80 5.28 36.77
C ALA A 111 5.40 5.04 37.36
N ASN A 112 4.37 4.96 36.53
CA ASN A 112 2.97 4.84 36.95
C ASN A 112 2.27 3.62 36.37
N ASP A 113 2.67 3.13 35.20
CA ASP A 113 2.01 2.02 34.53
C ASP A 113 2.57 0.68 35.01
N THR A 114 1.98 0.15 36.09
CA THR A 114 2.23 -1.21 36.58
C THR A 114 1.55 -2.26 35.68
N PRO A 115 1.97 -3.54 35.74
CA PRO A 115 1.28 -4.62 35.02
C PRO A 115 -0.24 -4.63 35.22
N GLU A 116 -0.72 -4.43 36.46
CA GLU A 116 -2.14 -4.42 36.80
C GLU A 116 -2.88 -3.19 36.24
N ARG A 117 -2.19 -2.05 36.08
CA ARG A 117 -2.76 -0.87 35.42
C ARG A 117 -2.85 -1.08 33.92
N LEU A 118 -1.82 -1.66 33.30
CA LEU A 118 -1.85 -2.02 31.88
C LEU A 118 -2.95 -3.05 31.58
N ALA A 119 -3.11 -4.06 32.45
CA ALA A 119 -4.19 -5.05 32.31
C ALA A 119 -5.58 -4.39 32.33
N ARG A 120 -5.83 -3.49 33.29
CA ARG A 120 -7.09 -2.73 33.38
C ARG A 120 -7.31 -1.79 32.20
N PHE A 121 -6.26 -1.14 31.71
CA PHE A 121 -6.35 -0.32 30.51
C PHE A 121 -6.70 -1.16 29.28
N ALA A 122 -6.15 -2.36 29.17
CA ALA A 122 -6.33 -3.23 28.02
C ALA A 122 -7.72 -3.91 27.98
N GLU A 123 -8.34 -4.16 29.14
CA GLU A 123 -9.60 -4.90 29.28
C GLU A 123 -10.72 -4.49 28.30
N PRO A 124 -11.05 -3.19 28.11
CA PRO A 124 -12.14 -2.78 27.21
C PRO A 124 -11.88 -3.12 25.73
N PHE A 125 -10.63 -3.38 25.37
CA PHE A 125 -10.21 -3.69 24.00
C PHE A 125 -10.17 -5.20 23.72
N ALA A 126 -10.40 -6.03 24.73
CA ALA A 126 -10.38 -7.50 24.65
C ALA A 126 -9.13 -8.03 23.90
N PRO A 127 -7.91 -7.72 24.38
CA PRO A 127 -6.69 -8.15 23.71
C PRO A 127 -6.60 -9.67 23.63
N GLY A 128 -6.37 -10.18 22.42
CA GLY A 128 -6.12 -11.60 22.21
C GLY A 128 -4.76 -12.04 22.78
N PRO A 129 -4.46 -13.36 22.77
CA PRO A 129 -3.22 -13.92 23.33
C PRO A 129 -1.94 -13.46 22.62
N ARG A 130 -2.07 -12.82 21.45
CA ARG A 130 -0.97 -12.25 20.67
C ARG A 130 -0.81 -10.73 20.87
N TRP A 131 -1.42 -10.14 21.91
CA TRP A 131 -1.24 -8.74 22.27
C TRP A 131 -0.63 -8.59 23.66
N SER A 132 0.56 -8.00 23.72
CA SER A 132 1.26 -7.71 24.98
C SER A 132 1.31 -6.22 25.26
N PHE A 133 0.97 -5.83 26.50
CA PHE A 133 1.15 -4.48 27.01
C PHE A 133 2.34 -4.48 27.97
N LEU A 134 3.35 -3.68 27.68
CA LEU A 134 4.68 -3.81 28.29
C LEU A 134 5.04 -2.60 29.15
N THR A 135 5.63 -2.90 30.31
CA THR A 135 6.29 -1.99 31.25
C THR A 135 7.60 -2.63 31.73
N GLY A 136 8.27 -2.07 32.74
CA GLY A 136 9.44 -2.70 33.34
C GLY A 136 10.38 -1.72 34.02
N GLU A 137 11.67 -2.05 34.04
CA GLU A 137 12.70 -1.16 34.58
C GLU A 137 12.76 0.12 33.71
N PRO A 138 12.78 1.34 34.30
CA PRO A 138 12.75 2.58 33.52
C PRO A 138 13.85 2.71 32.46
N ALA A 139 15.06 2.24 32.74
CA ALA A 139 16.16 2.27 31.77
C ALA A 139 15.88 1.37 30.56
N ARG A 140 15.31 0.18 30.78
CA ARG A 140 14.97 -0.80 29.73
C ARG A 140 13.80 -0.36 28.88
N VAL A 141 12.77 0.22 29.51
CA VAL A 141 11.65 0.81 28.77
C VAL A 141 12.15 1.96 27.90
N LYS A 142 12.98 2.85 28.45
CA LYS A 142 13.58 3.95 27.69
C LYS A 142 14.41 3.46 26.51
N GLU A 143 15.23 2.43 26.70
CA GLU A 143 16.04 1.81 25.63
C GLU A 143 15.15 1.32 24.47
N ALA A 144 14.07 0.59 24.78
CA ALA A 144 13.09 0.14 23.79
C ALA A 144 12.42 1.33 23.07
N LEU A 145 11.97 2.34 23.81
CA LEU A 145 11.31 3.51 23.24
C LEU A 145 12.23 4.30 22.30
N VAL A 146 13.51 4.47 22.66
CA VAL A 146 14.50 5.15 21.82
C VAL A 146 14.73 4.38 20.52
N ALA A 147 14.99 3.06 20.62
CA ALA A 147 15.26 2.22 19.46
C ALA A 147 14.08 2.17 18.48
N LEU A 148 12.85 2.12 19.00
CA LEU A 148 11.63 2.09 18.18
C LEU A 148 11.20 3.50 17.72
N GLY A 149 11.81 4.57 18.24
CA GLY A 149 11.44 5.95 17.93
C GLY A 149 10.14 6.43 18.59
N GLY A 150 9.71 5.76 19.66
CA GLY A 150 8.57 6.15 20.51
C GLY A 150 8.95 7.03 21.70
N TYR A 151 10.25 7.27 21.95
CA TYR A 151 10.70 8.11 23.06
C TYR A 151 10.31 9.58 22.86
N ALA A 152 9.73 10.18 23.91
CA ALA A 152 9.47 11.60 24.00
C ALA A 152 9.91 12.13 25.37
N PRO A 153 10.60 13.30 25.44
CA PRO A 153 10.94 13.94 26.72
C PRO A 153 9.69 14.35 27.51
N ASP A 154 8.66 14.79 26.80
CA ASP A 154 7.32 15.03 27.31
C ASP A 154 6.36 14.02 26.70
N LYS A 155 5.79 13.16 27.55
CA LYS A 155 4.83 12.15 27.15
C LYS A 155 3.49 12.73 26.71
N GLU A 156 3.15 13.97 27.03
CA GLU A 156 1.90 14.58 26.54
C GLU A 156 2.08 15.17 25.13
N ALA A 157 3.32 15.48 24.73
CA ALA A 157 3.67 16.04 23.43
C ALA A 157 4.20 15.00 22.42
N HIS A 158 4.00 13.70 22.68
CA HIS A 158 4.49 12.64 21.80
C HIS A 158 3.64 12.51 20.53
N ARG A 159 4.25 12.00 19.46
CA ARG A 159 3.55 11.76 18.19
C ARG A 159 2.69 10.50 18.30
N PRO A 160 1.44 10.50 17.81
CA PRO A 160 0.63 9.28 17.70
C PRO A 160 1.24 8.37 16.64
N LEU A 161 2.13 7.46 17.06
CA LEU A 161 2.88 6.58 16.17
C LEU A 161 2.43 5.14 16.33
N VAL A 162 2.17 4.49 15.20
CA VAL A 162 2.09 3.03 15.09
C VAL A 162 3.24 2.56 14.19
N LEU A 163 4.00 1.57 14.66
CA LEU A 163 5.02 0.90 13.86
C LEU A 163 4.49 -0.45 13.42
N VAL A 164 4.67 -0.77 12.15
CA VAL A 164 4.43 -2.12 11.64
C VAL A 164 5.75 -2.63 11.07
N GLY A 165 6.20 -3.80 11.50
CA GLY A 165 7.49 -4.29 11.03
C GLY A 165 7.78 -5.76 11.28
N ASN A 166 8.89 -6.22 10.71
CA ASN A 166 9.46 -7.54 10.93
C ASN A 166 10.98 -7.39 10.95
N ALA A 167 11.59 -7.71 12.09
CA ALA A 167 13.03 -7.55 12.29
C ALA A 167 13.87 -8.48 11.39
N THR A 168 13.33 -9.64 11.00
CA THR A 168 14.05 -10.61 10.15
C THR A 168 14.13 -10.13 8.72
N ALA A 169 13.12 -9.42 8.25
CA ALA A 169 13.03 -8.86 6.91
C ALA A 169 13.63 -7.44 6.81
N ASP A 170 14.14 -6.90 7.92
CA ASP A 170 14.57 -5.50 8.07
C ASP A 170 13.57 -4.50 7.47
N MET A 171 12.27 -4.77 7.65
CA MET A 171 11.19 -3.99 7.05
C MET A 171 10.33 -3.36 8.14
N TRP A 172 10.29 -2.03 8.15
CA TRP A 172 9.58 -1.24 9.14
C TRP A 172 8.89 -0.04 8.50
N LEU A 173 7.61 0.11 8.80
CA LEU A 173 6.74 1.19 8.35
C LEU A 173 6.24 1.98 9.55
N ARG A 174 6.29 3.31 9.44
CA ARG A 174 5.61 4.22 10.36
C ARG A 174 4.22 4.51 9.79
N VAL A 175 3.20 4.24 10.57
CA VAL A 175 1.82 4.56 10.27
C VAL A 175 1.37 5.63 11.27
N ASP A 176 0.62 6.62 10.78
CA ASP A 176 -0.04 7.57 11.67
C ASP A 176 -0.98 6.81 12.62
N GLY A 177 -0.78 6.99 13.92
CA GLY A 177 -1.55 6.33 14.95
C GLY A 177 -3.02 6.75 14.98
N LEU A 178 -3.33 7.93 14.46
CA LEU A 178 -4.71 8.40 14.26
C LEU A 178 -5.29 7.97 12.90
N GLY A 179 -4.52 7.23 12.10
CA GLY A 179 -4.94 6.69 10.82
C GLY A 179 -6.01 5.60 10.94
N SER A 180 -6.56 5.20 9.79
CA SER A 180 -7.60 4.18 9.72
C SER A 180 -7.07 2.77 9.99
N ALA A 181 -7.95 1.84 10.41
CA ALA A 181 -7.63 0.41 10.49
C ALA A 181 -7.12 -0.14 9.14
N SER A 182 -7.68 0.35 8.02
CA SER A 182 -7.25 -0.03 6.67
C SER A 182 -5.79 0.33 6.40
N SER A 183 -5.33 1.49 6.85
CA SER A 183 -3.94 1.94 6.69
C SER A 183 -2.96 1.02 7.44
N ILE A 184 -3.32 0.56 8.64
CA ILE A 184 -2.52 -0.39 9.42
C ILE A 184 -2.55 -1.78 8.77
N LEU A 185 -3.72 -2.24 8.31
CA LEU A 185 -3.85 -3.52 7.59
C LEU A 185 -3.03 -3.55 6.30
N GLU A 186 -2.97 -2.43 5.59
CA GLU A 186 -2.14 -2.29 4.39
C GLU A 186 -0.65 -2.35 4.73
N ALA A 187 -0.20 -1.63 5.76
CA ALA A 187 1.17 -1.73 6.25
C ALA A 187 1.53 -3.15 6.71
N ILE A 188 0.61 -3.87 7.37
CA ILE A 188 0.80 -5.29 7.74
C ILE A 188 0.99 -6.15 6.50
N ARG A 189 0.16 -5.97 5.47
CA ARG A 189 0.28 -6.72 4.22
C ARG A 189 1.62 -6.46 3.54
N GLU A 190 2.06 -5.20 3.52
CA GLU A 190 3.35 -4.80 2.93
C GLU A 190 4.53 -5.43 3.67
N VAL A 191 4.58 -5.31 4.99
CA VAL A 191 5.63 -5.94 5.82
C VAL A 191 5.61 -7.46 5.67
N ARG A 192 4.44 -8.09 5.70
CA ARG A 192 4.33 -9.56 5.54
C ARG A 192 4.76 -10.03 4.16
N ALA A 193 4.48 -9.27 3.11
CA ALA A 193 4.95 -9.58 1.76
C ALA A 193 6.48 -9.52 1.69
N ALA A 194 7.10 -8.52 2.32
CA ALA A 194 8.57 -8.41 2.41
C ALA A 194 9.21 -9.47 3.33
N SER A 195 8.45 -10.02 4.28
CA SER A 195 8.94 -11.00 5.28
C SER A 195 8.61 -12.44 4.99
N ALA A 196 7.85 -12.71 3.93
CA ALA A 196 7.76 -14.06 3.40
C ALA A 196 9.19 -14.51 3.05
N PRO A 197 9.56 -15.79 3.24
CA PRO A 197 10.78 -16.28 2.61
C PRO A 197 10.76 -15.80 1.16
N PRO A 198 11.90 -15.38 0.59
CA PRO A 198 11.93 -15.15 -0.84
C PRO A 198 11.29 -16.38 -1.43
N VAL A 199 10.16 -16.19 -2.13
CA VAL A 199 9.86 -17.11 -3.20
C VAL A 199 11.15 -17.05 -3.98
N GLU A 200 11.90 -18.15 -4.00
CA GLU A 200 13.05 -18.25 -4.88
C GLU A 200 12.52 -17.70 -6.20
N LEU A 201 13.07 -16.56 -6.64
CA LEU A 201 12.92 -16.13 -8.01
C LEU A 201 13.73 -17.17 -8.80
N ASP A 202 13.18 -18.38 -8.84
CA ASP A 202 13.58 -19.43 -9.73
C ASP A 202 13.20 -18.89 -11.10
N THR A 203 14.20 -18.30 -11.74
CA THR A 203 14.33 -18.17 -13.19
C THR A 203 13.00 -17.91 -13.93
N ALA A 204 12.20 -16.95 -13.46
CA ALA A 204 11.04 -16.50 -14.22
C ALA A 204 11.60 -15.87 -15.50
N THR A 205 11.52 -16.63 -16.60
CA THR A 205 11.94 -16.14 -17.91
C THR A 205 11.24 -14.81 -18.20
N PRO A 206 11.84 -13.90 -18.98
CA PRO A 206 11.21 -12.63 -19.35
C PRO A 206 9.76 -12.80 -19.87
N SER A 207 9.46 -13.93 -20.51
CA SER A 207 8.11 -14.29 -20.96
C SER A 207 7.12 -14.57 -19.83
N ALA A 208 7.53 -15.16 -18.71
CA ALA A 208 6.67 -15.43 -17.57
C ALA A 208 6.35 -14.15 -16.79
N LEU A 209 7.33 -13.26 -16.63
CA LEU A 209 7.14 -11.93 -16.04
C LEU A 209 6.22 -11.05 -16.89
N ASP A 210 6.43 -11.03 -18.20
CA ASP A 210 5.56 -10.34 -19.16
C ASP A 210 4.11 -10.86 -19.09
N ALA A 211 3.92 -12.19 -19.05
CA ALA A 211 2.59 -12.77 -18.92
C ALA A 211 1.91 -12.47 -17.57
N ALA A 212 2.68 -12.37 -16.48
CA ALA A 212 2.15 -11.97 -15.18
C ALA A 212 1.77 -10.47 -15.15
N ALA A 213 2.63 -9.62 -15.70
CA ALA A 213 2.38 -8.18 -15.80
C ALA A 213 1.17 -7.89 -16.71
N ALA A 214 1.05 -8.57 -17.85
CA ALA A 214 -0.11 -8.45 -18.74
C ALA A 214 -1.44 -8.78 -18.04
N ARG A 215 -1.46 -9.86 -17.24
CA ARG A 215 -2.64 -10.26 -16.44
C ARG A 215 -2.97 -9.24 -15.35
N TYR A 216 -1.95 -8.64 -14.74
CA TYR A 216 -2.13 -7.66 -13.68
C TYR A 216 -2.59 -6.30 -14.19
N PHE A 217 -1.83 -5.67 -15.10
CA PHE A 217 -2.10 -4.32 -15.59
C PHE A 217 -3.26 -4.26 -16.58
N THR A 218 -3.52 -5.37 -17.29
CA THR A 218 -4.57 -5.53 -18.30
C THR A 218 -4.42 -4.56 -19.49
N ASN A 219 -5.00 -4.94 -20.64
CA ASN A 219 -5.12 -4.03 -21.79
C ASN A 219 -6.38 -3.17 -21.67
N THR A 220 -6.71 -2.72 -20.47
CA THR A 220 -7.85 -1.82 -20.25
C THR A 220 -7.62 -0.56 -21.07
N GLU A 221 -8.61 -0.20 -21.89
CA GLU A 221 -8.51 0.96 -22.76
C GLU A 221 -8.72 2.24 -21.96
N LEU A 222 -7.73 3.13 -22.05
CA LEU A 222 -7.74 4.48 -21.49
C LEU A 222 -7.48 5.49 -22.60
N VAL A 223 -7.89 6.74 -22.37
CA VAL A 223 -7.76 7.82 -23.34
C VAL A 223 -6.81 8.88 -22.79
N ASP A 224 -5.85 9.31 -23.60
CA ASP A 224 -4.87 10.32 -23.21
C ASP A 224 -5.37 11.77 -23.41
N GLN A 225 -4.54 12.73 -23.02
CA GLN A 225 -4.81 14.16 -23.18
C GLN A 225 -4.96 14.62 -24.65
N HIS A 226 -4.63 13.78 -25.63
CA HIS A 226 -4.79 14.07 -27.05
C HIS A 226 -6.02 13.39 -27.64
N GLY A 227 -6.83 12.71 -26.82
CA GLY A 227 -7.99 11.95 -27.25
C GLY A 227 -7.62 10.61 -27.88
N LYS A 228 -6.36 10.16 -27.76
CA LYS A 228 -5.92 8.88 -28.30
C LYS A 228 -6.17 7.77 -27.28
N THR A 229 -6.80 6.70 -27.73
CA THR A 229 -6.98 5.47 -26.95
C THR A 229 -5.68 4.67 -26.92
N HIS A 230 -5.36 4.14 -25.73
CA HIS A 230 -4.22 3.25 -25.49
C HIS A 230 -4.67 2.03 -24.70
N ARG A 231 -4.10 0.88 -25.04
CA ARG A 231 -4.16 -0.34 -24.23
C ARG A 231 -3.14 -0.19 -23.12
N PHE A 232 -3.61 -0.08 -21.89
CA PHE A 232 -2.79 0.36 -20.76
C PHE A 232 -1.49 -0.44 -20.60
N TYR A 233 -1.55 -1.78 -20.68
CA TYR A 233 -0.35 -2.61 -20.60
C TYR A 233 0.50 -2.56 -21.89
N GLU A 234 -0.05 -3.02 -23.01
CA GLU A 234 0.73 -3.21 -24.26
C GLU A 234 1.36 -1.93 -24.80
N ASP A 235 0.64 -0.80 -24.73
CA ASP A 235 1.10 0.42 -25.40
C ASP A 235 1.98 1.28 -24.48
N LEU A 236 1.73 1.24 -23.16
CA LEU A 236 2.34 2.20 -22.22
C LEU A 236 3.30 1.57 -21.21
N ILE A 237 3.16 0.27 -20.90
CA ILE A 237 3.89 -0.36 -19.79
C ILE A 237 4.88 -1.43 -20.27
N ARG A 238 4.46 -2.28 -21.20
CA ARG A 238 5.20 -3.49 -21.60
C ARG A 238 6.62 -3.16 -22.07
N GLY A 239 7.61 -3.77 -21.42
CA GLY A 239 9.02 -3.66 -21.78
C GLY A 239 9.64 -2.28 -21.52
N ARG A 240 9.01 -1.47 -20.66
CA ARG A 240 9.46 -0.11 -20.34
C ARG A 240 9.66 0.07 -18.85
N THR A 241 10.52 1.02 -18.50
CA THR A 241 10.53 1.63 -17.17
C THR A 241 9.38 2.64 -17.11
N VAL A 242 8.55 2.61 -16.07
CA VAL A 242 7.33 3.41 -15.96
C VAL A 242 7.31 4.22 -14.67
N LEU A 243 6.84 5.46 -14.75
CA LEU A 243 6.54 6.31 -13.61
C LEU A 243 5.04 6.58 -13.61
N ILE A 244 4.32 6.20 -12.56
CA ILE A 244 2.86 6.35 -12.47
C ILE A 244 2.48 7.17 -11.23
N ASN A 245 1.77 8.27 -11.42
CA ASN A 245 1.17 9.05 -10.33
C ASN A 245 -0.33 9.25 -10.55
N PHE A 246 -1.02 9.71 -9.51
CA PHE A 246 -2.45 9.98 -9.51
C PHE A 246 -2.69 11.48 -9.32
N ALA A 247 -3.63 12.06 -10.06
CA ALA A 247 -3.96 13.48 -9.94
C ALA A 247 -5.39 13.74 -10.41
N PHE A 248 -5.88 14.97 -10.20
CA PHE A 248 -7.03 15.48 -10.94
C PHE A 248 -6.86 16.97 -11.19
N THR A 249 -7.40 17.48 -12.30
CA THR A 249 -7.04 18.83 -12.78
C THR A 249 -7.65 19.96 -11.97
N ALA A 250 -8.78 19.71 -11.30
CA ALA A 250 -9.47 20.68 -10.44
C ALA A 250 -8.84 20.82 -9.05
N CYS A 251 -7.81 20.02 -8.73
CA CYS A 251 -7.15 20.06 -7.44
C CYS A 251 -6.48 21.42 -7.17
N LYS A 252 -6.86 22.06 -6.06
CA LYS A 252 -6.29 23.35 -5.61
C LYS A 252 -5.05 23.20 -4.72
N GLY A 253 -4.64 21.97 -4.43
CA GLY A 253 -3.53 21.65 -3.54
C GLY A 253 -2.29 21.19 -4.30
N VAL A 254 -1.84 19.98 -3.99
CA VAL A 254 -0.51 19.47 -4.38
C VAL A 254 -0.38 19.09 -5.86
N CYS A 255 -1.47 18.88 -6.62
CA CYS A 255 -1.36 18.37 -7.99
C CYS A 255 -0.61 19.32 -8.93
N SER A 256 -0.90 20.63 -8.88
CA SER A 256 -0.20 21.62 -9.72
C SER A 256 1.31 21.72 -9.42
N PRO A 257 1.76 21.91 -8.15
CA PRO A 257 3.19 21.90 -7.85
C PRO A 257 3.85 20.55 -8.13
N MET A 258 3.16 19.43 -7.89
CA MET A 258 3.66 18.08 -8.22
C MET A 258 3.85 17.89 -9.73
N THR A 259 2.90 18.31 -10.57
CA THR A 259 3.07 18.21 -12.03
C THR A 259 4.24 19.07 -12.52
N LYS A 260 4.42 20.27 -11.96
CA LYS A 260 5.60 21.09 -12.26
C LYS A 260 6.90 20.39 -11.87
N HIS A 261 6.93 19.79 -10.67
CA HIS A 261 8.07 19.04 -10.14
C HIS A 261 8.42 17.82 -11.02
N LEU A 262 7.42 17.03 -11.41
CA LEU A 262 7.61 15.89 -12.30
C LEU A 262 7.99 16.30 -13.73
N ALA A 263 7.63 17.51 -14.18
CA ALA A 263 8.15 18.06 -15.44
C ALA A 263 9.66 18.36 -15.37
N GLU A 264 10.20 18.67 -14.20
CA GLU A 264 11.66 18.77 -13.99
C GLU A 264 12.32 17.40 -14.03
N VAL A 265 11.68 16.37 -13.44
CA VAL A 265 12.13 14.97 -13.57
C VAL A 265 12.13 14.53 -15.03
N GLN A 266 11.05 14.81 -15.79
CA GLN A 266 10.97 14.53 -17.22
C GLN A 266 12.15 15.16 -17.99
N LYS A 267 12.47 16.42 -17.70
CA LYS A 267 13.61 17.12 -18.32
C LYS A 267 14.94 16.46 -17.99
N LYS A 268 15.15 16.03 -16.74
CA LYS A 268 16.38 15.34 -16.31
C LYS A 268 16.54 13.96 -16.96
N LEU A 269 15.45 13.19 -17.08
CA LEU A 269 15.43 11.91 -17.78
C LEU A 269 15.61 12.07 -19.31
N GLY A 270 15.29 13.24 -19.85
CA GLY A 270 15.59 13.63 -21.22
C GLY A 270 14.95 12.71 -22.26
N GLY A 271 15.69 12.43 -23.34
CA GLY A 271 15.21 11.64 -24.49
C GLY A 271 14.91 10.17 -24.21
N ARG A 272 15.11 9.69 -22.97
CA ARG A 272 14.66 8.37 -22.54
C ARG A 272 13.14 8.32 -22.37
N VAL A 273 12.52 9.43 -21.98
CA VAL A 273 11.06 9.53 -21.85
C VAL A 273 10.42 9.50 -23.24
N GLY A 274 9.56 8.51 -23.47
CA GLY A 274 8.95 8.16 -24.76
C GLY A 274 9.70 7.06 -25.53
N ARG A 275 10.97 6.81 -25.22
CA ARG A 275 11.77 5.74 -25.83
C ARG A 275 11.73 4.47 -25.01
N ASP A 276 12.36 4.49 -23.84
CA ASP A 276 12.47 3.38 -22.91
C ASP A 276 11.80 3.67 -21.55
N ILE A 277 11.47 4.94 -21.28
CA ILE A 277 10.73 5.36 -20.09
C ILE A 277 9.34 5.88 -20.50
N THR A 278 8.29 5.48 -19.76
CA THR A 278 6.95 6.07 -19.87
C THR A 278 6.59 6.79 -18.58
N MET A 279 6.10 8.01 -18.66
CA MET A 279 5.46 8.68 -17.53
C MET A 279 3.94 8.65 -17.70
N ILE A 280 3.20 8.39 -16.63
CA ILE A 280 1.75 8.23 -16.63
C ILE A 280 1.16 8.98 -15.44
N THR A 281 0.24 9.89 -15.70
CA THR A 281 -0.64 10.48 -14.69
C THR A 281 -2.04 9.93 -14.90
N LEU A 282 -2.60 9.21 -13.92
CA LEU A 282 -3.98 8.73 -13.97
C LEU A 282 -4.91 9.73 -13.29
N SER A 283 -5.99 10.12 -13.97
CA SER A 283 -7.03 10.93 -13.35
C SER A 283 -7.80 10.12 -12.30
N VAL A 284 -8.00 10.70 -11.11
CA VAL A 284 -8.91 10.17 -10.08
C VAL A 284 -10.32 10.80 -10.15
N ASP A 285 -10.54 11.72 -11.07
CA ASP A 285 -11.83 12.41 -11.29
C ASP A 285 -12.23 12.37 -12.79
N PRO A 286 -12.54 11.17 -13.32
CA PRO A 286 -12.82 10.99 -14.75
C PRO A 286 -14.12 11.68 -15.20
N ALA A 287 -14.99 12.08 -14.28
CA ALA A 287 -16.21 12.81 -14.60
C ALA A 287 -15.92 14.25 -15.09
N ASN A 288 -14.83 14.86 -14.60
CA ASN A 288 -14.46 16.24 -14.93
C ASN A 288 -13.18 16.33 -15.79
N ASP A 289 -12.26 15.37 -15.63
CA ASP A 289 -11.01 15.31 -16.38
C ASP A 289 -11.21 14.63 -17.74
N THR A 290 -11.86 15.34 -18.66
CA THR A 290 -11.94 14.96 -20.08
C THR A 290 -10.58 15.11 -20.76
N PRO A 291 -10.34 14.45 -21.92
CA PRO A 291 -9.12 14.64 -22.70
C PRO A 291 -8.78 16.12 -22.95
N GLU A 292 -9.77 16.97 -23.25
CA GLU A 292 -9.56 18.40 -23.48
C GLU A 292 -9.16 19.14 -22.19
N THR A 293 -9.72 18.74 -21.04
CA THR A 293 -9.33 19.28 -19.73
C THR A 293 -7.89 18.89 -19.39
N LEU A 294 -7.53 17.63 -19.61
CA LEU A 294 -6.16 17.13 -19.46
C LEU A 294 -5.19 17.85 -20.41
N ALA A 295 -5.56 18.09 -21.66
CA ALA A 295 -4.77 18.84 -22.64
C ALA A 295 -4.45 20.26 -22.15
N ARG A 296 -5.47 20.96 -21.63
CA ARG A 296 -5.30 22.30 -21.06
C ARG A 296 -4.41 22.29 -19.83
N PHE A 297 -4.54 21.28 -18.98
CA PHE A 297 -3.72 21.14 -17.78
C PHE A 297 -2.24 20.88 -18.13
N THR A 298 -1.97 19.86 -18.96
CA THR A 298 -0.62 19.47 -19.39
C THR A 298 0.13 20.60 -20.11
N LYS A 299 -0.57 21.38 -20.95
CA LYS A 299 0.02 22.54 -21.63
C LYS A 299 0.57 23.59 -20.67
N LYS A 300 -0.04 23.79 -19.49
CA LYS A 300 0.43 24.77 -18.48
C LYS A 300 1.79 24.40 -17.88
N PHE A 301 2.09 23.10 -17.80
CA PHE A 301 3.31 22.60 -17.15
C PHE A 301 4.40 22.18 -18.15
N GLY A 302 4.16 22.31 -19.45
CA GLY A 302 5.13 21.95 -20.47
C GLY A 302 5.41 20.45 -20.53
N VAL A 303 4.38 19.63 -20.27
CA VAL A 303 4.46 18.16 -20.38
C VAL A 303 4.89 17.78 -21.79
N GLY A 304 6.04 17.12 -21.90
CA GLY A 304 6.62 16.68 -23.17
C GLY A 304 6.16 15.28 -23.61
N PRO A 305 6.61 14.82 -24.79
CA PRO A 305 6.33 13.48 -25.29
C PRO A 305 6.72 12.37 -24.30
N GLY A 306 6.03 11.24 -24.38
CA GLY A 306 6.26 10.10 -23.49
C GLY A 306 5.67 10.24 -22.08
N TRP A 307 4.99 11.35 -21.78
CA TRP A 307 4.17 11.51 -20.58
C TRP A 307 2.68 11.60 -20.93
N TYR A 308 1.93 10.62 -20.46
CA TYR A 308 0.51 10.42 -20.76
C TYR A 308 -0.33 10.78 -19.54
N PHE A 309 -1.29 11.68 -19.72
CA PHE A 309 -2.34 11.94 -18.75
C PHE A 309 -3.57 11.18 -19.20
N LEU A 310 -3.99 10.19 -18.41
CA LEU A 310 -4.99 9.22 -18.81
C LEU A 310 -6.30 9.39 -18.03
N THR A 311 -7.40 9.31 -18.76
CA THR A 311 -8.78 9.20 -18.28
C THR A 311 -9.48 8.08 -19.04
N GLY A 312 -10.80 7.91 -18.90
CA GLY A 312 -11.55 6.96 -19.70
C GLY A 312 -12.94 6.71 -19.17
N ALA A 313 -13.58 5.67 -19.69
CA ALA A 313 -14.85 5.19 -19.17
C ALA A 313 -14.72 4.96 -17.64
N PRO A 314 -15.70 5.40 -16.82
CA PRO A 314 -15.61 5.34 -15.36
C PRO A 314 -15.22 3.96 -14.82
N GLU A 315 -15.75 2.89 -15.41
CA GLU A 315 -15.44 1.50 -15.09
C GLU A 315 -13.98 1.12 -15.40
N ASN A 316 -13.45 1.57 -16.54
CA ASN A 316 -12.09 1.26 -16.99
C ASN A 316 -11.06 1.95 -16.09
N ILE A 317 -11.19 3.27 -15.92
CA ILE A 317 -10.26 4.02 -15.07
C ILE A 317 -10.36 3.59 -13.61
N SER A 318 -11.57 3.29 -13.10
CA SER A 318 -11.73 2.74 -11.75
C SER A 318 -11.05 1.39 -11.56
N LEU A 319 -11.11 0.50 -12.56
CA LEU A 319 -10.41 -0.79 -12.51
C LEU A 319 -8.89 -0.60 -12.38
N VAL A 320 -8.32 0.27 -13.22
CA VAL A 320 -6.89 0.57 -13.22
C VAL A 320 -6.47 1.23 -11.91
N LEU A 321 -7.20 2.24 -11.44
CA LEU A 321 -6.95 2.90 -10.15
C LEU A 321 -7.02 1.93 -8.97
N LYS A 322 -8.00 1.01 -8.95
CA LYS A 322 -8.13 0.01 -7.88
C LYS A 322 -6.94 -0.95 -7.86
N LYS A 323 -6.49 -1.40 -9.02
CA LYS A 323 -5.31 -2.27 -9.14
C LYS A 323 -4.06 -1.58 -8.62
N LEU A 324 -3.85 -0.31 -8.99
CA LEU A 324 -2.65 0.45 -8.66
C LEU A 324 -2.69 1.16 -7.29
N GLY A 325 -3.78 1.02 -6.54
CA GLY A 325 -3.94 1.66 -5.22
C GLY A 325 -4.23 3.16 -5.27
N GLY A 326 -4.63 3.70 -6.42
CA GLY A 326 -4.99 5.10 -6.62
C GLY A 326 -6.49 5.40 -6.50
N PHE A 327 -7.33 4.37 -6.27
CA PHE A 327 -8.78 4.55 -6.19
C PHE A 327 -9.18 5.27 -4.89
N THR A 328 -9.99 6.31 -5.03
CA THR A 328 -10.58 7.05 -3.91
C THR A 328 -12.04 7.39 -4.21
N ASN A 329 -12.87 7.44 -3.16
CA ASN A 329 -14.25 7.94 -3.27
C ASN A 329 -14.32 9.47 -3.15
N ASP A 330 -13.29 10.09 -2.57
CA ASP A 330 -13.12 11.54 -2.52
C ASP A 330 -11.79 11.90 -3.20
N PRO A 331 -11.82 12.57 -4.37
CA PRO A 331 -10.61 13.05 -5.03
C PRO A 331 -9.73 13.92 -4.13
N ASN A 332 -10.21 14.53 -3.05
CA ASN A 332 -9.37 15.33 -2.16
C ASN A 332 -8.57 14.50 -1.14
N THR A 333 -8.85 13.19 -0.99
CA THR A 333 -8.20 12.32 0.00
C THR A 333 -7.19 11.34 -0.60
N HIS A 334 -6.76 11.53 -1.86
CA HIS A 334 -5.77 10.65 -2.48
C HIS A 334 -4.33 11.03 -2.06
N GLY A 335 -3.46 10.02 -1.94
CA GLY A 335 -2.05 10.20 -1.60
C GLY A 335 -1.19 10.65 -2.79
N SER A 336 -0.08 11.33 -2.51
CA SER A 336 0.91 11.77 -3.52
C SER A 336 1.98 10.71 -3.80
N THR A 337 1.54 9.46 -4.02
CA THR A 337 2.44 8.33 -4.30
C THR A 337 2.82 8.32 -5.77
N LEU A 338 4.12 8.17 -6.03
CA LEU A 338 4.70 7.88 -7.34
C LEU A 338 5.14 6.41 -7.35
N LEU A 339 4.61 5.63 -8.29
CA LEU A 339 5.08 4.29 -8.59
C LEU A 339 6.19 4.41 -9.64
N ILE A 340 7.30 3.73 -9.45
CA ILE A 340 8.39 3.62 -10.44
C ILE A 340 8.59 2.13 -10.66
N GLY A 341 8.54 1.65 -11.89
CA GLY A 341 8.58 0.22 -12.19
C GLY A 341 9.37 -0.10 -13.44
N ASP A 342 9.91 -1.30 -13.54
CA ASP A 342 10.44 -1.86 -14.77
C ASP A 342 9.81 -3.25 -14.99
N THR A 343 9.14 -3.39 -16.13
CA THR A 343 8.42 -4.63 -16.45
C THR A 343 9.30 -5.73 -17.01
N THR A 344 10.54 -5.42 -17.40
CA THR A 344 11.51 -6.42 -17.87
C THR A 344 12.14 -7.17 -16.70
N THR A 345 12.38 -6.49 -15.59
CA THR A 345 12.94 -7.07 -14.37
C THR A 345 11.89 -7.41 -13.32
N GLY A 346 10.68 -6.84 -13.46
CA GLY A 346 9.61 -6.96 -12.48
C GLY A 346 9.86 -6.13 -11.22
N MET A 347 10.87 -5.26 -11.22
CA MET A 347 11.20 -4.39 -10.09
C MET A 347 10.26 -3.19 -10.05
N TRP A 348 9.78 -2.84 -8.86
CA TRP A 348 8.99 -1.63 -8.63
C TRP A 348 9.50 -0.95 -7.37
N VAL A 349 9.39 0.38 -7.28
CA VAL A 349 9.53 1.18 -6.05
C VAL A 349 8.39 2.19 -5.90
N LYS A 350 8.04 2.54 -4.66
CA LYS A 350 7.13 3.63 -4.32
C LYS A 350 7.96 4.77 -3.75
N ALA A 351 7.69 5.99 -4.20
CA ALA A 351 8.29 7.20 -3.65
C ALA A 351 7.22 8.28 -3.47
N PRO A 352 7.38 9.21 -2.52
CA PRO A 352 6.63 10.45 -2.55
C PRO A 352 6.89 11.18 -3.88
N ALA A 353 5.83 11.58 -4.59
CA ALA A 353 5.97 12.30 -5.87
C ALA A 353 6.68 13.67 -5.74
N MET A 354 6.76 14.17 -4.50
CA MET A 354 7.45 15.42 -4.14
C MET A 354 8.87 15.19 -3.58
N SER A 355 9.41 13.97 -3.65
CA SER A 355 10.82 13.73 -3.32
C SER A 355 11.75 14.50 -4.24
N GLU A 356 12.95 14.84 -3.76
CA GLU A 356 13.98 15.54 -4.54
C GLU A 356 14.14 14.94 -5.94
N THR A 357 14.19 15.79 -6.96
CA THR A 357 14.17 15.34 -8.36
C THR A 357 15.34 14.42 -8.69
N ASP A 358 16.52 14.64 -8.10
CA ASP A 358 17.69 13.77 -8.27
C ASP A 358 17.49 12.37 -7.66
N ASN A 359 16.79 12.27 -6.54
CA ASN A 359 16.47 10.96 -5.94
C ASN A 359 15.49 10.18 -6.82
N LEU A 360 14.52 10.87 -7.45
CA LEU A 360 13.58 10.26 -8.37
C LEU A 360 14.27 9.78 -9.65
N VAL A 361 15.17 10.60 -10.21
CA VAL A 361 15.99 10.21 -11.38
C VAL A 361 16.88 9.02 -11.03
N TYR A 362 17.57 9.07 -9.89
CA TYR A 362 18.41 7.98 -9.42
C TYR A 362 17.63 6.66 -9.28
N ALA A 363 16.42 6.71 -8.69
CA ALA A 363 15.56 5.54 -8.54
C ALA A 363 15.14 4.92 -9.89
N VAL A 364 14.89 5.75 -10.90
CA VAL A 364 14.57 5.30 -12.27
C VAL A 364 15.79 4.66 -12.94
N GLU A 365 16.98 5.25 -12.76
CA GLU A 365 18.21 4.77 -13.41
C GLU A 365 18.81 3.52 -12.76
N HIS A 366 18.53 3.30 -11.47
CA HIS A 366 19.15 2.24 -10.67
C HIS A 366 18.12 1.25 -10.12
N LEU A 367 16.96 1.14 -10.77
CA LEU A 367 15.88 0.25 -10.32
C LEU A 367 16.33 -1.22 -10.26
N ASP A 368 17.25 -1.60 -11.14
CA ASP A 368 17.77 -2.97 -11.31
C ASP A 368 19.22 -3.13 -10.85
N ALA A 369 19.82 -2.11 -10.26
CA ALA A 369 21.18 -2.20 -9.75
C ALA A 369 21.22 -3.14 -8.52
N PRO A 370 22.13 -4.14 -8.48
CA PRO A 370 22.29 -4.98 -7.30
C PRO A 370 22.63 -4.09 -6.09
N ARG A 371 21.84 -4.22 -5.02
CA ARG A 371 22.02 -3.48 -3.77
C ARG A 371 23.18 -4.01 -2.94
#